data_AF-A0A3C0BGN9-F1
#
_entry.id   AF-A0A3C0BGN9-F1
#
_cell.length_a   1.000
_cell.length_b   1.000
_cell.length_c   1.000
_cell.angle_alpha   90.00
_cell.angle_beta   90.00
_cell.angle_gamma   90.00
#
_symmetry.space_group_name_H-M   'P 1'
#
loop_
_entity.id
_entity.type
_entity.pdbx_description
1 polymer ?
#
loop_
_entity_poly.entity_id
_entity_poly.type
_entity_poly.pdbx_seq_one_letter_code
_entity_poly.pdbx_strand_id
1 'polypeptide(L)'
;KNNWIVYYLFAVVAFFFHISAIILFILPLFKIIKFTRRFIILTVIATFPLIFLKEYLFSIFEIFLVTETMQTKGEVYSEVEFSIVGVLSFYFVRVVVALPFLFASVKNRFSKHWLLAAYLVLAISAQIMVGFDRFMNYIYLPFFIYITESIYTQFGHQKISWLKRRFIVVAVMLHLFFILDYKVVMDMGVTNRARYQAVFFPYESVFEKEKNSERENFMRELWKR
;
A
#
# COMPACT_ATOMS: atom_id res chain seq x y z
N LYS A 1 13.95 19.60 14.25
CA LYS A 1 14.54 19.63 12.87
C LYS A 1 14.20 18.30 12.19
N ASN A 2 13.63 18.31 10.98
CA ASN A 2 13.46 17.06 10.23
C ASN A 2 14.85 16.55 9.83
N ASN A 3 15.27 15.41 10.36
CA ASN A 3 16.55 14.80 10.00
C ASN A 3 16.39 13.97 8.73
N TRP A 4 16.33 14.66 7.60
CA TRP A 4 16.12 14.04 6.29
C TRP A 4 17.30 13.19 5.84
N ILE A 5 18.52 13.53 6.25
CA ILE A 5 19.70 12.73 5.96
C ILE A 5 19.53 11.33 6.56
N VAL A 6 19.17 11.24 7.84
CA VAL A 6 18.91 9.95 8.50
C VAL A 6 17.77 9.20 7.83
N TYR A 7 16.68 9.88 7.45
CA TYR A 7 15.58 9.25 6.71
C TYR A 7 16.07 8.62 5.39
N TYR A 8 16.83 9.35 4.57
CA TYR A 8 17.33 8.84 3.30
C TYR A 8 18.38 7.73 3.47
N LEU A 9 19.19 7.77 4.52
CA LEU A 9 20.08 6.66 4.87
C LEU A 9 19.29 5.37 5.14
N PHE A 10 18.22 5.45 5.93
CA PHE A 10 17.33 4.30 6.15
C PHE A 10 16.62 3.85 4.86
N ALA A 11 16.23 4.78 3.98
CA ALA A 11 15.64 4.44 2.69
C ALA A 11 16.63 3.68 1.79
N VAL A 12 17.90 4.10 1.76
CA VAL A 12 18.98 3.40 1.04
C VAL A 12 19.17 1.99 1.59
N VAL A 13 19.30 1.85 2.90
CA VAL A 13 19.43 0.53 3.53
C VAL A 13 18.23 -0.35 3.19
N ALA A 14 17.00 0.16 3.33
CA ALA A 14 15.78 -0.59 3.00
C ALA A 14 15.71 -1.00 1.52
N PHE A 15 16.20 -0.16 0.60
CA PHE A 15 16.24 -0.45 -0.84
C PHE A 15 17.14 -1.64 -1.18
N PHE A 16 18.28 -1.78 -0.49
CA PHE A 16 19.15 -2.95 -0.65
C PHE A 16 18.49 -4.26 -0.18
N PHE A 17 17.54 -4.19 0.77
CA PHE A 17 16.78 -5.37 1.19
C PHE A 17 15.55 -5.65 0.32
N HIS A 18 14.89 -4.60 -0.17
CA HIS A 18 13.65 -4.74 -0.93
C HIS A 18 13.49 -3.62 -1.96
N ILE A 19 13.45 -4.01 -3.23
CA ILE A 19 13.41 -3.08 -4.38
C ILE A 19 12.22 -2.11 -4.35
N SER A 20 11.07 -2.54 -3.83
CA SER A 20 9.89 -1.66 -3.70
C SER A 20 10.07 -0.55 -2.67
N ALA A 21 11.12 -0.60 -1.84
CA ALA A 21 11.44 0.50 -0.91
C ALA A 21 11.88 1.78 -1.65
N ILE A 22 12.03 1.74 -2.98
CA ILE A 22 12.22 2.92 -3.81
C ILE A 22 11.14 4.00 -3.56
N ILE A 23 9.92 3.60 -3.20
CA ILE A 23 8.84 4.54 -2.87
C ILE A 23 9.22 5.47 -1.70
N LEU A 24 10.09 5.02 -0.77
CA LEU A 24 10.52 5.84 0.37
C LEU A 24 11.31 7.07 -0.08
N PHE A 25 12.00 7.04 -1.22
CA PHE A 25 12.69 8.23 -1.74
C PHE A 25 11.71 9.29 -2.26
N ILE A 26 10.59 8.85 -2.83
CA ILE A 26 9.56 9.69 -3.45
C ILE A 26 8.54 10.17 -2.41
N LEU A 27 8.30 9.38 -1.36
CA LEU A 27 7.28 9.64 -0.35
C LEU A 27 7.34 11.06 0.27
N PRO A 28 8.52 11.64 0.59
CA PRO A 28 8.61 13.01 1.07
C PRO A 28 8.07 14.08 0.10
N LEU A 29 8.05 13.83 -1.22
CA LEU A 29 7.56 14.78 -2.21
C LEU A 29 6.07 15.07 -2.05
N PHE A 30 5.31 14.15 -1.45
CA PHE A 30 3.91 14.37 -1.11
C PHE A 30 3.72 15.53 -0.13
N LYS A 31 4.75 15.97 0.60
CA LYS A 31 4.69 17.18 1.46
C LYS A 31 4.36 18.45 0.69
N ILE A 32 4.63 18.49 -0.62
CA ILE A 32 4.30 19.62 -1.49
C ILE A 32 2.79 19.64 -1.78
N ILE A 33 2.11 18.50 -1.68
CA ILE A 33 0.70 18.34 -2.00
C ILE A 33 -0.16 18.80 -0.82
N LYS A 34 -1.02 19.79 -1.09
CA LYS A 34 -2.03 20.24 -0.11
C LYS A 34 -3.22 19.28 -0.12
N PHE A 35 -3.39 18.55 0.97
CA PHE A 35 -4.55 17.67 1.16
C PHE A 35 -5.82 18.49 1.42
N THR A 36 -6.63 18.65 0.39
CA THR A 36 -7.88 19.43 0.41
C THR A 36 -9.05 18.60 -0.10
N ARG A 37 -10.28 19.07 0.10
CA ARG A 37 -11.47 18.42 -0.49
C ARG A 37 -11.37 18.35 -2.01
N ARG A 38 -10.88 19.43 -2.63
CA ARG A 38 -10.64 19.50 -4.08
C ARG A 38 -9.64 18.44 -4.52
N PHE A 39 -8.54 18.28 -3.77
CA PHE A 39 -7.57 17.21 -4.04
C PHE A 39 -8.24 15.83 -4.00
N ILE A 40 -8.98 15.50 -2.92
CA ILE A 40 -9.67 14.20 -2.81
C ILE A 40 -10.57 13.95 -4.02
N ILE A 41 -11.41 14.93 -4.38
CA ILE A 41 -12.36 14.79 -5.51
C ILE A 41 -11.61 14.60 -6.83
N LEU A 42 -10.61 15.44 -7.12
CA LEU A 42 -9.83 15.33 -8.36
C LEU A 42 -9.10 13.99 -8.46
N THR A 43 -8.50 13.53 -7.36
CA THR A 43 -7.79 12.26 -7.32
C THR A 43 -8.74 11.08 -7.52
N VAL A 44 -9.93 11.09 -6.90
CA VAL A 44 -10.96 10.05 -7.11
C VAL A 44 -11.45 10.04 -8.56
N ILE A 45 -11.74 11.22 -9.15
CA ILE A 45 -12.16 11.34 -10.54
C ILE A 45 -11.06 10.85 -11.50
N ALA A 46 -9.79 11.10 -11.17
CA ALA A 46 -8.67 10.63 -11.98
C ALA A 46 -8.59 9.09 -12.10
N THR A 47 -9.26 8.32 -11.24
CA THR A 47 -9.35 6.86 -11.39
C THR A 47 -9.92 6.46 -12.76
N PHE A 48 -10.93 7.17 -13.25
CA PHE A 48 -11.60 6.83 -14.51
C PHE A 48 -10.64 6.81 -15.71
N PRO A 49 -9.92 7.90 -16.04
CA PRO A 49 -8.96 7.87 -17.15
C PRO A 49 -7.80 6.89 -16.88
N LEU A 50 -7.38 6.72 -15.63
CA LEU A 50 -6.27 5.82 -15.28
C LEU A 50 -6.58 4.34 -15.58
N ILE A 51 -7.85 3.91 -15.48
CA ILE A 51 -8.27 2.55 -15.87
C ILE A 51 -8.03 2.32 -17.36
N PHE A 52 -8.37 3.29 -18.21
CA PHE A 52 -8.20 3.18 -19.67
C PHE A 52 -6.76 3.38 -20.12
N LEU A 53 -5.95 4.09 -19.33
CA LEU A 53 -4.56 4.39 -19.65
C LEU A 53 -3.56 3.40 -19.05
N LYS A 54 -4.02 2.33 -18.38
CA LYS A 54 -3.14 1.39 -17.65
C LYS A 54 -1.98 0.86 -18.49
N GLU A 55 -2.24 0.52 -19.75
CA GLU A 55 -1.25 -0.09 -20.66
C GLU A 55 -0.13 0.91 -21.01
N TYR A 56 -0.48 2.19 -21.21
CA TYR A 56 0.47 3.25 -21.50
C TYR A 56 1.26 3.70 -20.26
N LEU A 57 0.66 3.58 -19.08
CA LEU A 57 1.30 4.00 -17.84
C LEU A 57 2.52 3.14 -17.51
N PHE A 58 2.49 1.84 -17.83
CA PHE A 58 3.66 0.98 -17.60
C PHE A 58 4.87 1.45 -18.40
N SER A 59 4.71 1.76 -19.69
CA SER A 59 5.80 2.28 -20.53
C SER A 59 6.39 3.59 -20.01
N ILE A 60 5.58 4.42 -19.37
CA ILE A 60 6.07 5.64 -18.70
C ILE A 60 6.88 5.28 -17.44
N PHE A 61 6.43 4.30 -16.66
CA PHE A 61 7.13 3.86 -15.46
C PHE A 61 8.43 3.11 -15.73
N GLU A 62 8.53 2.41 -16.86
CA GLU A 62 9.71 1.66 -17.28
C GLU A 62 10.97 2.54 -17.34
N ILE A 63 10.83 3.81 -17.72
CA ILE A 63 11.92 4.80 -17.75
C ILE A 63 12.59 4.97 -16.37
N PHE A 64 11.86 4.71 -15.28
CA PHE A 64 12.38 4.80 -13.91
C PHE A 64 12.97 3.48 -13.40
N LEU A 65 12.90 2.39 -14.17
CA LEU A 65 13.47 1.09 -13.85
C LEU A 65 14.93 1.04 -14.35
N VAL A 66 15.84 1.58 -13.54
CA VAL A 66 17.24 1.82 -13.91
C VAL A 66 18.16 0.59 -13.81
N THR A 67 17.69 -0.52 -13.24
CA THR A 67 18.47 -1.76 -13.14
C THR A 67 17.72 -2.91 -13.80
N GLU A 68 18.44 -3.90 -14.32
CA GLU A 68 17.86 -5.10 -14.92
C GLU A 68 16.89 -5.80 -13.94
N THR A 69 17.27 -5.92 -12.67
CA THR A 69 16.39 -6.51 -11.64
C THR A 69 15.10 -5.71 -11.44
N MET A 70 15.14 -4.37 -11.54
CA MET A 70 13.93 -3.54 -11.49
C MET A 70 13.04 -3.76 -12.71
N GLN A 71 13.64 -3.87 -13.90
CA GLN A 71 12.92 -4.10 -15.16
C GLN A 71 12.21 -5.44 -15.12
N THR A 72 12.91 -6.54 -14.83
CA THR A 72 12.31 -7.88 -14.73
C THR A 72 11.20 -7.94 -13.68
N LYS A 73 11.38 -7.28 -12.52
CA LYS A 73 10.32 -7.23 -11.50
C LYS A 73 9.13 -6.36 -11.95
N GLY A 74 9.40 -5.28 -12.67
CA GLY A 74 8.38 -4.40 -13.25
C GLY A 74 7.50 -5.16 -14.24
N GLU A 75 8.12 -5.87 -15.19
CA GLU A 75 7.45 -6.71 -16.20
C GLU A 75 6.56 -7.77 -15.54
N VAL A 76 7.11 -8.51 -14.58
CA VAL A 76 6.32 -9.50 -13.82
C VAL A 76 5.11 -8.85 -13.12
N TYR A 77 5.21 -7.62 -12.61
CA TYR A 77 4.08 -6.95 -11.97
C TYR A 77 3.12 -6.27 -12.95
N SER A 78 3.52 -6.01 -14.19
CA SER A 78 2.61 -5.52 -15.24
C SER A 78 1.82 -6.65 -15.88
N GLU A 79 2.38 -7.86 -15.95
CA GLU A 79 1.68 -9.03 -16.51
C GLU A 79 0.62 -9.59 -15.56
N VAL A 80 0.80 -9.43 -14.25
CA VAL A 80 -0.18 -9.90 -13.26
C VAL A 80 -1.35 -8.93 -13.21
N GLU A 81 -2.47 -9.33 -13.81
CA GLU A 81 -3.72 -8.60 -13.71
C GLU A 81 -4.60 -9.11 -12.57
N PHE A 82 -5.16 -8.18 -11.79
CA PHE A 82 -6.25 -8.52 -10.89
C PHE A 82 -7.52 -8.80 -11.70
N SER A 83 -8.34 -9.73 -11.22
CA SER A 83 -9.69 -9.89 -11.76
C SER A 83 -10.49 -8.60 -11.58
N ILE A 84 -11.46 -8.35 -12.46
CA ILE A 84 -12.35 -7.17 -12.38
C ILE A 84 -12.99 -7.08 -10.99
N VAL A 85 -13.43 -8.22 -10.44
CA VAL A 85 -13.98 -8.29 -9.08
C VAL A 85 -12.94 -7.87 -8.05
N GLY A 86 -11.69 -8.35 -8.16
CA GLY A 86 -10.59 -7.96 -7.28
C GLY A 86 -10.31 -6.45 -7.33
N VAL A 87 -10.20 -5.86 -8.52
CA VAL A 87 -10.02 -4.41 -8.70
C VAL A 87 -11.17 -3.63 -8.07
N LEU A 88 -12.43 -4.02 -8.32
CA LEU A 88 -13.59 -3.34 -7.74
C LEU A 88 -13.62 -3.47 -6.22
N SER A 89 -13.32 -4.64 -5.66
CA SER A 89 -13.25 -4.85 -4.22
C SER A 89 -12.15 -4.01 -3.57
N PHE A 90 -10.94 -4.00 -4.15
CA PHE A 90 -9.84 -3.18 -3.64
C PHE A 90 -10.15 -1.68 -3.73
N TYR A 91 -10.70 -1.22 -4.85
CA TYR A 91 -11.10 0.17 -5.01
C TYR A 91 -12.18 0.56 -4.02
N PHE A 92 -13.22 -0.26 -3.88
CA PHE A 92 -14.31 0.01 -2.94
C PHE A 92 -13.78 0.15 -1.51
N VAL A 93 -12.96 -0.80 -1.04
CA VAL A 93 -12.51 -0.76 0.36
C VAL A 93 -11.41 0.26 0.61
N ARG A 94 -10.48 0.46 -0.32
CA ARG A 94 -9.34 1.37 -0.11
C ARG A 94 -9.63 2.81 -0.45
N VAL A 95 -10.54 3.04 -1.40
CA VAL A 95 -10.91 4.39 -1.83
C VAL A 95 -12.27 4.75 -1.24
N VAL A 96 -13.35 4.07 -1.66
CA VAL A 96 -14.73 4.46 -1.33
C VAL A 96 -15.01 4.44 0.17
N VAL A 97 -14.70 3.32 0.83
CA VAL A 97 -14.88 3.16 2.28
C VAL A 97 -13.98 4.13 3.06
N ALA A 98 -12.81 4.52 2.54
CA ALA A 98 -11.94 5.49 3.19
C ALA A 98 -12.41 6.95 3.04
N LEU A 99 -13.23 7.28 2.03
CA LEU A 99 -13.65 8.67 1.75
C LEU A 99 -14.25 9.42 2.95
N PRO A 100 -15.17 8.84 3.75
CA PRO A 100 -15.77 9.56 4.88
C PRO A 100 -14.71 10.03 5.88
N PHE A 101 -13.71 9.18 6.15
CA PHE A 101 -12.57 9.50 7.01
C PHE A 101 -11.66 10.55 6.37
N LEU A 102 -11.34 10.42 5.07
CA LEU A 102 -10.50 11.37 4.34
C LEU A 102 -11.12 12.77 4.32
N PHE A 103 -12.42 12.89 4.02
CA PHE A 103 -13.13 14.18 4.02
C PHE A 103 -13.26 14.80 5.42
N ALA A 104 -13.42 13.98 6.46
CA ALA A 104 -13.39 14.46 7.83
C ALA A 104 -12.01 15.02 8.19
N SER A 105 -10.96 14.32 7.76
CA SER A 105 -9.56 14.66 8.06
C SER A 105 -9.10 15.99 7.46
N VAL A 106 -9.71 16.48 6.37
CA VAL A 106 -9.37 17.79 5.77
C VAL A 106 -9.54 18.95 6.76
N LYS A 107 -10.48 18.85 7.70
CA LYS A 107 -10.73 19.91 8.70
C LYS A 107 -9.78 19.86 9.89
N ASN A 108 -9.03 18.76 10.05
CA ASN A 108 -8.05 18.68 11.12
C ASN A 108 -6.86 19.58 10.78
N ARG A 109 -6.15 20.08 11.79
CA ARG A 109 -4.95 20.91 11.60
C ARG A 109 -3.67 20.10 11.80
N PHE A 110 -3.62 18.87 11.29
CA PHE A 110 -2.49 17.99 11.52
C PHE A 110 -1.34 18.28 10.56
N SER A 111 -0.11 18.28 11.07
CA SER A 111 1.09 18.55 10.26
C SER A 111 1.39 17.46 9.21
N LYS A 112 0.70 16.31 9.26
CA LYS A 112 1.01 15.10 8.48
C LYS A 112 -0.03 14.76 7.39
N HIS A 113 -0.87 15.71 6.99
CA HIS A 113 -1.88 15.49 5.93
C HIS A 113 -1.33 14.98 4.60
N TRP A 114 -0.06 15.26 4.30
CA TRP A 114 0.62 14.75 3.12
C TRP A 114 0.69 13.22 3.06
N LEU A 115 0.67 12.52 4.22
CA LEU A 115 0.59 11.06 4.27
C LEU A 115 -0.78 10.54 3.79
N LEU A 116 -1.86 11.28 4.04
CA LEU A 116 -3.18 10.96 3.48
C LEU A 116 -3.22 11.18 1.97
N ALA A 117 -2.50 12.20 1.49
CA ALA A 117 -2.34 12.42 0.05
C ALA A 117 -1.58 11.24 -0.59
N ALA A 118 -0.47 10.81 0.03
CA ALA A 118 0.30 9.65 -0.40
C ALA A 118 -0.55 8.37 -0.40
N TYR A 119 -1.27 8.12 0.70
CA TYR A 119 -2.20 7.01 0.82
C TYR A 119 -3.22 6.99 -0.32
N LEU A 120 -3.90 8.11 -0.57
CA LEU A 120 -4.97 8.15 -1.57
C LEU A 120 -4.44 7.95 -3.00
N VAL A 121 -3.30 8.57 -3.34
CA VAL A 121 -2.68 8.39 -4.65
C VAL A 121 -2.25 6.94 -4.83
N LEU A 122 -1.55 6.36 -3.86
CA LEU A 122 -1.09 4.97 -3.94
C LEU A 122 -2.25 3.97 -3.95
N ALA A 123 -3.34 4.23 -3.21
CA ALA A 123 -4.52 3.37 -3.21
C ALA A 123 -5.21 3.31 -4.58
N ILE A 124 -5.21 4.42 -5.32
CA ILE A 124 -5.73 4.48 -6.69
C ILE A 124 -4.74 3.85 -7.67
N SER A 125 -3.44 4.16 -7.55
CA SER A 125 -2.42 3.55 -8.40
C SER A 125 -2.33 2.02 -8.24
N ALA A 126 -2.62 1.50 -7.04
CA ALA A 126 -2.70 0.06 -6.76
C ALA A 126 -3.81 -0.65 -7.55
N GLN A 127 -4.78 0.07 -8.10
CA GLN A 127 -5.80 -0.51 -8.99
C GLN A 127 -5.29 -0.70 -10.43
N ILE A 128 -4.23 0.02 -10.79
CA ILE A 128 -3.68 0.06 -12.14
C ILE A 128 -2.64 -1.04 -12.31
N MET A 129 -1.74 -1.17 -11.33
CA MET A 129 -0.72 -2.22 -11.33
C MET A 129 -0.50 -2.79 -9.93
N VAL A 130 -0.27 -4.10 -9.89
CA VAL A 130 0.03 -4.85 -8.65
C VAL A 130 1.29 -4.33 -7.97
N GLY A 131 2.24 -3.77 -8.72
CA GLY A 131 3.44 -3.15 -8.14
C GLY A 131 3.11 -2.04 -7.12
N PHE A 132 2.12 -1.20 -7.41
CA PHE A 132 1.69 -0.12 -6.51
C PHE A 132 0.99 -0.63 -5.26
N ASP A 133 0.36 -1.80 -5.31
CA ASP A 133 -0.20 -2.45 -4.12
C ASP A 133 0.87 -2.66 -3.04
N ARG A 134 2.07 -3.06 -3.45
CA ARG A 134 3.20 -3.27 -2.52
C ARG A 134 3.65 -1.99 -1.85
N PHE A 135 3.55 -0.85 -2.53
CA PHE A 135 3.90 0.44 -1.95
C PHE A 135 2.96 0.84 -0.81
N MET A 136 1.72 0.35 -0.80
CA MET A 136 0.78 0.59 0.31
C MET A 136 1.31 0.05 1.65
N ASN A 137 2.13 -1.00 1.65
CA ASN A 137 2.73 -1.54 2.87
C ASN A 137 3.61 -0.53 3.61
N TYR A 138 4.23 0.41 2.89
CA TYR A 138 5.04 1.48 3.50
C TYR A 138 4.19 2.61 4.09
N ILE A 139 2.90 2.68 3.74
CA ILE A 139 1.96 3.73 4.17
C ILE A 139 1.01 3.26 5.26
N TYR A 140 0.67 1.97 5.32
CA TYR A 140 -0.31 1.48 6.29
C TYR A 140 0.04 1.82 7.74
N LEU A 141 1.30 1.67 8.15
CA LEU A 141 1.69 2.01 9.53
C LEU A 141 1.55 3.52 9.81
N PRO A 142 2.13 4.43 9.00
CA PRO A 142 1.87 5.88 9.15
C PRO A 142 0.38 6.24 9.09
N PHE A 143 -0.40 5.54 8.27
CA PHE A 143 -1.84 5.75 8.12
C PHE A 143 -2.61 5.32 9.37
N PHE A 144 -2.28 4.19 10.00
CA PHE A 144 -2.88 3.76 11.27
C PHE A 144 -2.57 4.75 12.40
N ILE A 145 -1.33 5.22 12.50
CA ILE A 145 -0.96 6.27 13.47
C ILE A 145 -1.83 7.50 13.23
N TYR A 146 -1.97 7.94 11.98
CA TYR A 146 -2.80 9.10 11.66
C TYR A 146 -4.29 8.88 11.96
N ILE A 147 -4.83 7.69 11.71
CA ILE A 147 -6.21 7.32 12.07
C ILE A 147 -6.41 7.44 13.59
N THR A 148 -5.53 6.84 14.38
CA THR A 148 -5.66 6.86 15.85
C THR A 148 -5.61 8.29 16.40
N GLU A 149 -4.70 9.11 15.91
CA GLU A 149 -4.57 10.52 16.30
C GLU A 149 -5.77 11.37 15.86
N SER A 150 -6.31 11.08 14.66
CA SER A 150 -7.50 11.76 14.13
C SER A 150 -8.75 11.38 14.90
N ILE A 151 -8.92 10.11 15.28
CA ILE A 151 -10.00 9.63 16.13
C ILE A 151 -9.94 10.34 17.49
N TYR A 152 -8.76 10.37 18.12
CA TYR A 152 -8.56 11.01 19.42
C TYR A 152 -8.96 12.49 19.40
N THR A 153 -8.46 13.24 18.43
CA THR A 153 -8.71 14.70 18.35
C THR A 153 -10.12 15.05 17.87
N GLN A 154 -10.64 14.36 16.85
CA GLN A 154 -11.98 14.63 16.33
C GLN A 154 -13.08 14.27 17.33
N PHE A 155 -12.89 13.19 18.10
CA PHE A 155 -13.87 12.77 19.10
C PHE A 155 -13.67 13.45 20.46
N GLY A 156 -12.48 13.97 20.75
CA GLY A 156 -12.21 14.73 21.97
C GLY A 156 -12.60 16.21 21.91
N HIS A 157 -12.46 16.86 20.74
CA HIS A 157 -12.51 18.34 20.68
C HIS A 157 -13.47 18.94 19.64
N GLN A 158 -13.94 18.18 18.64
CA GLN A 158 -14.81 18.73 17.59
C GLN A 158 -16.28 18.32 17.79
N LYS A 159 -17.19 19.29 17.58
CA LYS A 159 -18.65 19.04 17.51
C LYS A 159 -19.00 18.33 16.19
N ILE A 160 -18.67 17.04 16.10
CA ILE A 160 -19.13 16.17 15.02
C ILE A 160 -20.47 15.54 15.44
N SER A 161 -21.46 15.53 14.54
CA SER A 161 -22.73 14.86 14.82
C SER A 161 -22.52 13.37 15.07
N TRP A 162 -23.30 12.80 15.98
CA TRP A 162 -23.18 11.39 16.37
C TRP A 162 -23.27 10.44 15.17
N LEU A 163 -24.17 10.72 14.22
CA LEU A 163 -24.34 9.89 13.02
C LEU A 163 -23.09 9.90 12.14
N LYS A 164 -22.51 11.08 11.91
CA LYS A 164 -21.28 11.24 11.14
C LYS A 164 -20.10 10.54 11.82
N ARG A 165 -20.02 10.63 13.15
CA ARG A 165 -19.02 9.91 13.96
C ARG A 165 -19.14 8.40 13.76
N ARG A 166 -20.34 7.83 13.90
CA ARG A 166 -20.55 6.39 13.68
C ARG A 166 -20.15 5.96 12.28
N PHE A 167 -20.52 6.74 11.27
CA PHE A 167 -20.17 6.46 9.89
C PHE A 167 -18.66 6.45 9.66
N ILE A 168 -17.91 7.41 10.22
CA ILE A 168 -16.43 7.43 10.15
C ILE A 168 -15.83 6.21 10.85
N VAL A 169 -16.32 5.86 12.05
CA VAL A 169 -15.81 4.70 12.81
C VAL A 169 -16.03 3.41 12.03
N VAL A 170 -17.25 3.19 11.52
CA VAL A 170 -17.58 2.01 10.70
C VAL A 170 -16.70 1.95 9.45
N ALA A 171 -16.54 3.07 8.75
CA ALA A 171 -15.65 3.17 7.60
C ALA A 171 -14.20 2.77 7.92
N VAL A 172 -13.64 3.32 9.00
CA VAL A 172 -12.29 2.95 9.47
C VAL A 172 -12.22 1.47 9.83
N MET A 173 -13.18 0.94 10.59
CA MET A 173 -13.19 -0.47 10.99
C MET A 173 -13.27 -1.40 9.80
N LEU A 174 -14.17 -1.16 8.84
CA LEU A 174 -14.27 -1.95 7.62
C LEU A 174 -12.96 -1.93 6.83
N HIS A 175 -12.32 -0.77 6.73
CA HIS A 175 -11.03 -0.64 6.07
C HIS A 175 -9.92 -1.43 6.77
N LEU A 176 -9.84 -1.35 8.10
CA LEU A 176 -8.87 -2.11 8.91
C LEU A 176 -9.10 -3.61 8.81
N PHE A 177 -10.36 -4.06 8.96
CA PHE A 177 -10.72 -5.46 8.86
C PHE A 177 -10.35 -6.02 7.51
N PHE A 178 -10.61 -5.30 6.41
CA PHE A 178 -10.21 -5.77 5.09
C PHE A 178 -8.69 -5.91 4.92
N ILE A 179 -7.89 -4.98 5.45
CA ILE A 179 -6.43 -5.11 5.41
C ILE A 179 -5.96 -6.36 6.18
N LEU A 180 -6.54 -6.61 7.35
CA LEU A 180 -6.21 -7.77 8.18
C LEU A 180 -6.69 -9.07 7.55
N ASP A 181 -7.96 -9.13 7.14
CA ASP A 181 -8.61 -10.30 6.56
C ASP A 181 -7.95 -10.70 5.26
N TYR A 182 -7.68 -9.76 4.36
CA TYR A 182 -6.93 -10.05 3.13
C TYR A 182 -5.57 -10.69 3.42
N LYS A 183 -4.86 -10.23 4.46
CA LYS A 183 -3.53 -10.76 4.81
C LYS A 183 -3.59 -12.09 5.56
N VAL A 184 -4.62 -12.31 6.38
CA VAL A 184 -4.79 -13.53 7.19
C VAL A 184 -5.46 -14.66 6.40
N VAL A 185 -6.46 -14.36 5.57
CA VAL A 185 -7.21 -15.36 4.78
C VAL A 185 -6.41 -15.83 3.57
N MET A 186 -5.67 -14.94 2.89
CA MET A 186 -4.72 -15.35 1.84
C MET A 186 -3.70 -16.36 2.36
N ASP A 187 -3.38 -16.31 3.65
CA ASP A 187 -2.43 -17.22 4.29
C ASP A 187 -2.91 -18.68 4.29
N MET A 188 -4.22 -18.90 4.18
CA MET A 188 -4.82 -20.24 4.27
C MET A 188 -4.94 -20.99 2.93
N GLY A 189 -4.59 -20.37 1.79
CA GLY A 189 -5.00 -20.86 0.46
C GLY A 189 -3.90 -21.23 -0.54
N VAL A 190 -2.61 -21.18 -0.19
CA VAL A 190 -1.52 -21.27 -1.19
C VAL A 190 -1.34 -22.67 -1.74
N THR A 191 -1.50 -23.68 -0.88
CA THR A 191 -1.66 -25.09 -1.26
C THR A 191 -2.48 -25.79 -0.19
N ASN A 192 -3.15 -26.89 -0.51
CA ASN A 192 -3.82 -27.76 0.49
C ASN A 192 -2.88 -28.29 1.61
N ARG A 193 -1.57 -27.93 1.61
CA ARG A 193 -0.54 -28.49 2.49
C ARG A 193 0.35 -27.45 3.19
N ALA A 194 0.35 -26.18 2.77
CA ALA A 194 1.20 -25.15 3.38
C ALA A 194 0.54 -23.76 3.36
N ARG A 195 0.70 -23.04 4.47
CA ARG A 195 0.30 -21.63 4.62
C ARG A 195 1.20 -20.72 3.78
N TYR A 196 0.71 -19.55 3.36
CA TYR A 196 1.52 -18.55 2.62
C TYR A 196 2.79 -18.15 3.38
N GLN A 197 2.71 -18.07 4.70
CA GLN A 197 3.85 -17.79 5.57
C GLN A 197 4.96 -18.85 5.46
N ALA A 198 4.62 -20.11 5.16
CA ALA A 198 5.59 -21.19 5.02
C ALA A 198 6.44 -21.08 3.74
N VAL A 199 6.07 -20.18 2.83
CA VAL A 199 6.84 -19.86 1.61
C VAL A 199 7.94 -18.83 1.88
N PHE A 200 7.88 -18.12 3.02
CA PHE A 200 8.85 -17.08 3.38
C PHE A 200 9.92 -17.62 4.31
N PHE A 201 11.10 -17.84 3.76
CA PHE A 201 12.25 -18.30 4.52
C PHE A 201 12.99 -17.15 5.21
N PRO A 202 13.64 -17.40 6.36
CA PRO A 202 14.51 -16.42 7.01
C PRO A 202 15.54 -15.86 6.03
N TYR A 203 15.89 -14.57 6.18
CA TYR A 203 16.82 -13.90 5.25
C TYR A 203 18.21 -14.58 5.19
N GLU A 204 18.61 -15.29 6.24
CA GLU A 204 19.79 -16.16 6.25
C GLU A 204 19.82 -17.15 5.08
N SER A 205 18.66 -17.66 4.63
CA SER A 205 18.55 -18.57 3.47
C SER A 205 18.95 -17.95 2.13
N VAL A 206 19.10 -16.63 2.05
CA VAL A 206 19.64 -15.94 0.87
C VAL A 206 21.15 -16.14 0.78
N PHE A 207 21.83 -16.14 1.93
CA PHE A 207 23.28 -16.30 2.05
C PHE A 207 23.68 -17.79 2.16
N GLU A 208 22.91 -18.58 2.90
CA GLU A 208 23.17 -20.01 3.15
C GLU A 208 22.05 -20.87 2.53
N LYS A 209 22.03 -20.96 1.20
CA LYS A 209 20.95 -21.60 0.43
C LYS A 209 20.74 -23.09 0.72
N GLU A 210 21.80 -23.79 1.13
CA GLU A 210 21.86 -25.25 1.27
C GLU A 210 21.56 -25.76 2.69
N LYS A 211 21.62 -24.88 3.71
CA LYS A 211 21.57 -25.30 5.12
C LYS A 211 20.15 -25.42 5.67
N ASN A 212 19.19 -24.81 4.98
CA ASN A 212 17.79 -24.82 5.40
C ASN A 212 17.04 -25.98 4.73
N SER A 213 17.06 -27.15 5.38
CA SER A 213 16.40 -28.37 4.91
C SER A 213 14.88 -28.18 4.72
N GLU A 214 14.23 -27.30 5.49
CA GLU A 214 12.81 -26.97 5.30
C GLU A 214 12.57 -26.22 3.98
N ARG A 215 13.46 -25.29 3.62
CA ARG A 215 13.43 -24.60 2.33
C ARG A 215 13.64 -25.55 1.16
N GLU A 216 14.68 -26.38 1.24
CA GLU A 216 14.98 -27.40 0.24
C GLU A 216 13.79 -28.35 0.04
N ASN A 217 13.21 -28.86 1.13
CA ASN A 217 12.05 -29.75 1.06
C ASN A 217 10.82 -29.08 0.47
N PHE A 218 10.51 -27.85 0.88
CA PHE A 218 9.41 -27.08 0.31
C PHE A 218 9.60 -26.81 -1.19
N MET A 219 10.80 -26.39 -1.62
CA MET A 219 11.11 -26.16 -3.04
C MET A 219 11.02 -27.45 -3.86
N ARG A 220 11.50 -28.58 -3.32
CA ARG A 220 11.38 -29.91 -3.94
C ARG A 220 9.93 -30.36 -4.07
N GLU A 221 9.07 -30.07 -3.09
CA GLU A 221 7.63 -30.34 -3.18
C GLU A 221 6.94 -29.45 -4.21
N LEU A 222 7.33 -28.18 -4.30
CA LEU A 222 6.76 -27.24 -5.27
C LEU A 222 7.13 -27.61 -6.73
N TRP A 223 8.34 -28.10 -6.96
CA TRP A 223 8.87 -28.52 -8.28
C TRP A 223 8.47 -29.93 -8.72
N LYS A 224 7.86 -30.73 -7.84
CA LYS A 224 7.25 -32.03 -8.20
C LYS A 224 5.85 -31.89 -8.80
N ARG A 225 5.37 -30.66 -9.00
CA ARG A 225 4.21 -30.34 -9.84
C ARG A 225 4.59 -30.35 -11.32
#